data_AF-A0A1G0X886-F1
#
_entry.id   AF-A0A1G0X886-F1
#
_cell.length_a   1.000
_cell.length_b   1.000
_cell.length_c   1.000
_cell.angle_alpha   90.00
_cell.angle_beta   90.00
_cell.angle_gamma   90.00
#
_symmetry.space_group_name_H-M   'P 1'
#
loop_
_entity.id
_entity.type
_entity.pdbx_description
1 polymer ?
#
loop_
_entity_poly.entity_id
_entity_poly.type
_entity_poly.pdbx_seq_one_letter_code
_entity_poly.pdbx_strand_id
1 'polypeptide(L)'
;MLNQILFYAGGTITLGWGIAHLFPTKSIVKGFGEISIDNKHIITMEWIIEGVALIYIGVIVVGVTMIEPTNNVSVFIYLSSVLVLVFLAVISSFTGFKVNILPFKLCPFLFSFSAILILLGYTL
;
A
#
# COMPACT_ATOMS: atom_id res chain seq x y z
N MET A 1 11.92 21.29 -2.60
CA MET A 1 12.57 20.34 -1.67
C MET A 1 11.57 19.64 -0.75
N LEU A 2 10.74 20.38 -0.01
CA LEU A 2 9.74 19.78 0.88
C LEU A 2 8.79 18.80 0.15
N ASN A 3 8.33 19.17 -1.04
CA ASN A 3 7.46 18.34 -1.89
C ASN A 3 8.06 16.96 -2.17
N GLN A 4 9.33 16.94 -2.58
CA GLN A 4 10.05 15.70 -2.87
C GLN A 4 10.24 14.85 -1.61
N ILE A 5 10.53 15.47 -0.46
CA ILE A 5 10.63 14.76 0.82
C ILE A 5 9.29 14.06 1.13
N LEU A 6 8.18 14.74 0.91
CA LEU A 6 6.84 14.18 1.12
C LEU A 6 6.53 13.02 0.15
N PHE A 7 6.88 13.16 -1.14
CA PHE A 7 6.76 12.06 -2.10
C PHE A 7 7.61 10.85 -1.72
N TYR A 8 8.88 11.07 -1.35
CA TYR A 8 9.76 10.00 -0.90
C TYR A 8 9.24 9.34 0.37
N ALA A 9 8.77 10.11 1.35
CA ALA A 9 8.20 9.56 2.58
C ALA A 9 6.97 8.70 2.29
N GLY A 10 5.99 9.21 1.54
CA GLY A 10 4.79 8.44 1.20
C GLY A 10 5.09 7.19 0.35
N GLY A 11 5.98 7.31 -0.64
CA GLY A 11 6.40 6.18 -1.48
C GLY A 11 7.15 5.11 -0.69
N THR A 12 8.11 5.49 0.16
CA THR A 12 8.91 4.55 0.96
C THR A 12 8.10 3.87 2.06
N ILE A 13 7.16 4.56 2.70
CA ILE A 13 6.23 3.94 3.67
C ILE A 13 5.39 2.89 2.96
N THR A 14 4.84 3.21 1.78
CA THR A 14 4.03 2.28 1.00
C THR A 14 4.84 1.05 0.56
N LEU A 15 6.05 1.28 0.05
CA LEU A 15 6.99 0.23 -0.33
C LEU A 15 7.35 -0.68 0.86
N GLY A 16 7.77 -0.08 1.97
CA GLY A 16 8.16 -0.79 3.18
C GLY A 16 7.00 -1.58 3.76
N TRP A 17 5.79 -1.02 3.72
CA TRP A 17 4.59 -1.74 4.14
C TRP A 17 4.26 -2.91 3.22
N GLY A 18 4.37 -2.76 1.89
CA GLY A 18 4.20 -3.87 0.95
C GLY A 18 5.16 -5.04 1.25
N ILE A 19 6.42 -4.74 1.57
CA ILE A 19 7.40 -5.76 2.00
C ILE A 19 7.00 -6.38 3.34
N ALA A 20 6.66 -5.56 4.34
CA ALA A 20 6.27 -6.03 5.67
C ALA A 20 5.00 -6.89 5.63
N HIS A 21 4.05 -6.57 4.75
CA HIS A 21 2.81 -7.30 4.53
C HIS A 21 3.06 -8.73 4.03
N LEU A 22 4.10 -8.95 3.21
CA LEU A 22 4.42 -10.29 2.70
C LEU A 22 5.07 -11.21 3.75
N PHE A 23 5.74 -10.66 4.77
CA PHE A 23 6.46 -11.44 5.78
C PHE A 23 5.57 -12.45 6.55
N PRO A 24 4.38 -12.09 7.07
CA PRO A 24 3.54 -13.00 7.84
C PRO A 24 2.70 -13.97 6.97
N THR A 25 2.84 -14.02 5.64
CA THR A 25 1.96 -14.79 4.73
C THR A 25 1.63 -16.20 5.24
N LYS A 26 2.66 -16.99 5.60
CA LYS A 26 2.46 -18.36 6.13
C LYS A 26 1.63 -18.40 7.42
N SER A 27 1.87 -17.45 8.32
CA SER A 27 1.14 -17.35 9.59
C SER A 27 -0.31 -16.93 9.36
N ILE A 28 -0.56 -16.03 8.42
CA ILE A 28 -1.90 -15.57 8.05
C ILE A 28 -2.73 -16.72 7.49
N VAL A 29 -2.20 -17.44 6.50
CA VAL A 29 -2.88 -18.57 5.85
C VAL A 29 -3.17 -19.68 6.86
N LYS A 30 -2.23 -19.98 7.77
CA LYS A 30 -2.45 -20.95 8.86
C LYS A 30 -3.54 -20.49 9.85
N GLY A 31 -3.70 -19.18 10.04
CA GLY A 31 -4.69 -18.58 10.93
C GLY A 31 -6.14 -18.81 10.51
N PHE A 32 -6.40 -19.18 9.24
CA PHE A 32 -7.75 -19.51 8.76
C PHE A 32 -8.24 -20.91 9.17
N GLY A 33 -7.39 -21.74 9.78
CA GLY A 33 -7.75 -23.07 10.25
C GLY A 33 -7.97 -24.09 9.14
N GLU A 34 -8.89 -25.02 9.35
CA GLU A 34 -9.20 -26.11 8.42
C GLU A 34 -10.14 -25.65 7.29
N ILE A 35 -9.59 -24.89 6.35
CA ILE A 35 -10.20 -24.59 5.05
C ILE A 35 -9.61 -25.49 3.95
N SER A 36 -10.34 -25.63 2.84
CA SER A 36 -9.87 -26.42 1.68
C SER A 36 -8.52 -25.92 1.15
N ILE A 37 -7.78 -26.81 0.49
CA ILE A 37 -6.49 -26.46 -0.12
C ILE A 37 -6.62 -25.33 -1.15
N ASP A 38 -7.70 -25.34 -1.93
CA ASP A 38 -7.98 -24.31 -2.94
C ASP A 38 -8.22 -22.95 -2.27
N ASN A 39 -8.98 -22.91 -1.18
CA ASN A 39 -9.19 -21.67 -0.42
C ASN A 39 -7.88 -21.15 0.19
N LYS A 40 -7.00 -22.04 0.67
CA LYS A 40 -5.66 -21.65 1.16
C LYS A 40 -4.84 -21.01 0.03
N HIS A 41 -4.88 -21.57 -1.17
CA HIS A 41 -4.19 -21.01 -2.33
C HIS A 41 -4.76 -19.65 -2.74
N ILE A 42 -6.09 -19.50 -2.81
CA ILE A 42 -6.74 -18.22 -3.15
C ILE A 42 -6.36 -17.13 -2.14
N ILE A 43 -6.46 -17.40 -0.84
CA ILE A 43 -6.09 -16.42 0.20
C ILE A 43 -4.61 -16.06 0.12
N THR A 44 -3.73 -17.05 -0.12
CA THR A 44 -2.29 -16.80 -0.31
C THR A 44 -2.03 -15.90 -1.52
N MET A 45 -2.71 -16.16 -2.63
CA MET A 45 -2.60 -15.38 -3.86
C MET A 45 -3.03 -13.93 -3.62
N GLU A 46 -4.23 -13.71 -3.07
CA GLU A 46 -4.76 -12.37 -2.79
C GLU A 46 -3.85 -11.58 -1.85
N TRP A 47 -3.34 -12.24 -0.80
CA TRP A 47 -2.40 -11.64 0.15
C TRP A 47 -1.08 -11.20 -0.52
N ILE A 48 -0.54 -12.04 -1.41
CA ILE A 48 0.69 -11.71 -2.15
C ILE A 48 0.43 -10.57 -3.14
N ILE A 49 -0.70 -10.59 -3.85
CA ILE A 49 -1.06 -9.56 -4.82
C ILE A 49 -1.18 -8.19 -4.14
N GLU A 50 -1.80 -8.11 -2.97
CA GLU A 50 -1.87 -6.85 -2.19
C GLU A 50 -0.46 -6.33 -1.88
N GLY A 51 0.42 -7.18 -1.32
CA GLY A 51 1.79 -6.78 -1.01
C GLY A 51 2.60 -6.32 -2.24
N VAL A 52 2.48 -7.04 -3.36
CA VAL A 52 3.15 -6.69 -4.62
C VAL A 52 2.62 -5.38 -5.21
N ALA A 53 1.31 -5.14 -5.15
CA ALA A 53 0.72 -3.89 -5.61
C ALA A 53 1.24 -2.69 -4.81
N LEU A 54 1.37 -2.83 -3.48
CA LEU A 54 1.93 -1.78 -2.62
C LEU A 54 3.41 -1.51 -2.91
N ILE A 55 4.20 -2.57 -3.13
CA ILE A 55 5.60 -2.44 -3.56
C ILE A 55 5.67 -1.65 -4.87
N TYR A 56 4.84 -2.00 -5.86
CA TYR A 56 4.78 -1.30 -7.14
C TYR A 56 4.43 0.19 -6.98
N ILE A 57 3.40 0.51 -6.19
CA ILE A 57 3.00 1.90 -5.92
C ILE A 57 4.15 2.67 -5.27
N GLY A 58 4.81 2.08 -4.28
CA GLY A 58 5.95 2.71 -3.62
C GLY A 58 7.13 2.95 -4.57
N VAL A 59 7.49 1.95 -5.38
CA VAL A 59 8.55 2.05 -6.39
C VAL A 59 8.25 3.12 -7.43
N ILE A 60 7.03 3.16 -7.97
CA ILE A 60 6.71 4.12 -9.03
C ILE A 60 6.70 5.54 -8.51
N VAL A 61 6.16 5.81 -7.32
CA VAL A 61 6.18 7.13 -6.67
C VAL A 61 7.62 7.60 -6.43
N VAL A 62 8.47 6.74 -5.85
CA VAL A 62 9.89 7.06 -5.64
C VAL A 62 10.61 7.29 -6.97
N GLY A 63 10.39 6.42 -7.95
CA GLY A 63 11.03 6.47 -9.26
C GLY A 63 10.73 7.76 -10.01
N VAL A 64 9.47 8.17 -10.11
CA VAL A 64 9.12 9.42 -10.80
C VAL A 64 9.60 10.66 -10.04
N THR A 65 9.70 10.57 -8.71
CA THR A 65 10.28 11.64 -7.87
C THR A 65 11.77 11.83 -8.16
N MET A 66 12.51 10.74 -8.39
CA MET A 66 13.94 10.77 -8.72
C MET A 66 14.22 11.29 -10.13
N ILE A 67 13.36 10.97 -11.09
CA ILE A 67 13.59 11.27 -12.51
C ILE A 67 13.15 12.70 -12.84
N GLU A 68 11.86 13.01 -12.66
CA GLU A 68 11.27 14.29 -13.07
C GLU A 68 9.97 14.52 -12.28
N PRO A 69 10.01 15.14 -11.10
CA PRO A 69 8.86 15.21 -10.20
C PRO A 69 7.76 16.17 -10.66
N THR A 70 8.01 17.03 -11.66
CA THR A 70 7.13 18.16 -12.00
C THR A 70 6.38 18.02 -13.33
N ASN A 71 6.65 16.98 -14.12
CA ASN A 71 5.96 16.80 -15.40
C ASN A 71 4.52 16.26 -15.21
N ASN A 72 3.69 16.40 -16.24
CA ASN A 72 2.28 15.97 -16.20
C ASN A 72 2.11 14.45 -15.96
N VAL A 73 3.07 13.63 -16.38
CA VAL A 73 3.03 12.17 -16.20
C VAL A 73 3.27 11.82 -14.73
N SER A 74 4.25 12.44 -14.08
CA SER A 74 4.54 12.27 -12.66
C SER A 74 3.37 12.75 -11.80
N VAL A 75 2.75 13.88 -12.15
CA VAL A 75 1.53 14.36 -11.48
C VAL A 75 0.40 13.33 -11.58
N PHE A 76 0.16 12.77 -12.78
CA PHE A 76 -0.84 11.73 -12.96
C PHE A 76 -0.52 10.48 -12.10
N ILE A 77 0.74 10.07 -12.05
CA ILE A 77 1.19 8.94 -11.24
C ILE A 77 0.98 9.20 -9.74
N TYR A 78 1.30 10.39 -9.23
CA TYR A 78 1.06 10.73 -7.83
C TYR A 78 -0.43 10.71 -7.49
N LEU A 79 -1.27 11.37 -8.29
CA LEU A 79 -2.70 11.47 -8.03
C LEU A 79 -3.42 10.12 -8.18
N SER A 80 -3.04 9.31 -9.18
CA SER A 80 -3.57 7.95 -9.32
C SER A 80 -3.13 7.05 -8.15
N SER A 81 -1.89 7.18 -7.68
CA SER A 81 -1.41 6.46 -6.48
C SER A 81 -2.18 6.88 -5.22
N VAL A 82 -2.44 8.17 -5.02
CA VAL A 82 -3.27 8.68 -3.92
C VAL A 82 -4.67 8.08 -4.00
N LEU A 83 -5.30 8.09 -5.18
CA LEU A 83 -6.63 7.53 -5.38
C LEU A 83 -6.69 6.06 -4.99
N VAL A 84 -5.75 5.25 -5.49
CA VAL A 84 -5.69 3.81 -5.18
C VAL A 84 -5.46 3.58 -3.69
N LEU A 85 -4.53 4.29 -3.06
CA LEU A 85 -4.27 4.17 -1.62
C LEU A 85 -5.49 4.53 -0.77
N VAL A 86 -6.24 5.56 -1.16
CA VAL A 86 -7.51 5.91 -0.49
C VAL A 86 -8.55 4.80 -0.66
N PHE A 87 -8.71 4.26 -1.87
CA PHE A 87 -9.62 3.13 -2.10
C PHE A 87 -9.25 1.91 -1.26
N LEU A 88 -7.96 1.55 -1.22
CA LEU A 88 -7.46 0.46 -0.38
C LEU A 88 -7.72 0.75 1.10
N ALA A 89 -7.47 1.97 1.58
CA ALA A 89 -7.72 2.36 2.97
C ALA A 89 -9.21 2.21 3.35
N VAL A 90 -10.11 2.64 2.47
CA VAL A 90 -11.55 2.50 2.63
C VAL A 90 -11.93 1.03 2.70
N ILE A 91 -11.51 0.22 1.73
CA ILE A 91 -11.81 -1.22 1.69
C ILE A 91 -11.28 -1.90 2.97
N SER A 92 -10.02 -1.70 3.33
CA SER A 92 -9.40 -2.29 4.52
C SER A 92 -10.09 -1.87 5.82
N SER A 93 -10.64 -0.65 5.89
CA SER A 93 -11.42 -0.18 7.04
C SER A 93 -12.74 -0.93 7.21
N PHE A 94 -13.39 -1.32 6.11
CA PHE A 94 -14.66 -2.05 6.14
C PHE A 94 -14.51 -3.58 6.21
N THR A 95 -13.35 -4.10 5.79
CA THR A 95 -13.05 -5.54 5.76
C THR A 95 -12.04 -5.93 6.85
N GLY A 96 -10.76 -5.66 6.64
CA GLY A 96 -9.64 -6.11 7.47
C GLY A 96 -9.67 -5.60 8.91
N PHE A 97 -10.22 -4.41 9.16
CA PHE A 97 -10.27 -3.82 10.51
C PHE A 97 -11.08 -4.66 11.51
N LYS A 98 -12.01 -5.49 11.02
CA LYS A 98 -12.82 -6.40 11.85
C LYS A 98 -12.08 -7.67 12.27
N VAL A 99 -10.89 -7.93 11.72
CA VAL A 99 -10.10 -9.14 11.99
C VAL A 99 -9.11 -8.88 13.13
N ASN A 100 -8.89 -9.86 14.01
CA ASN A 100 -7.94 -9.75 15.13
C ASN A 100 -6.47 -9.87 14.75
N ILE A 101 -6.15 -9.63 13.48
CA ILE A 101 -4.81 -9.73 12.92
C ILE A 101 -4.24 -8.32 12.76
N LEU A 102 -3.15 -8.04 13.46
CA LEU A 102 -2.57 -6.69 13.57
C LEU A 102 -2.24 -6.04 12.20
N PRO A 103 -1.60 -6.73 11.22
CA PRO A 103 -1.39 -6.18 9.89
C PRO A 103 -2.64 -5.58 9.24
N PHE A 104 -3.78 -6.27 9.29
CA PHE A 104 -5.02 -5.78 8.71
C PHE A 104 -5.57 -4.53 9.40
N LYS A 105 -5.32 -4.37 10.71
CA LYS A 105 -5.73 -3.17 11.45
C LYS A 105 -4.85 -1.96 11.14
N LEU A 106 -3.60 -2.18 10.74
CA LEU A 106 -2.63 -1.12 10.44
C LEU A 106 -2.73 -0.61 8.99
N CYS A 107 -3.09 -1.50 8.04
CA CYS A 107 -3.29 -1.16 6.62
C CYS A 107 -4.04 0.17 6.39
N PRO A 108 -5.26 0.39 6.93
CA PRO A 108 -6.03 1.60 6.62
C PRO A 108 -5.33 2.89 7.07
N PHE A 109 -4.61 2.85 8.19
CA PHE A 109 -3.85 4.01 8.68
C PHE A 109 -2.62 4.28 7.83
N LEU A 110 -1.86 3.24 7.46
CA LEU A 110 -0.66 3.40 6.65
C LEU A 110 -0.98 3.86 5.22
N PHE A 111 -2.01 3.29 4.60
CA PHE A 111 -2.48 3.72 3.28
C PHE A 111 -2.94 5.18 3.30
N SER A 112 -3.74 5.55 4.30
CA SER A 112 -4.21 6.92 4.46
C SER A 112 -3.06 7.90 4.70
N PHE A 113 -2.11 7.53 5.56
CA PHE A 113 -0.95 8.37 5.85
C PHE A 113 -0.07 8.58 4.62
N SER A 114 0.26 7.51 3.89
CA SER A 114 1.00 7.60 2.62
C SER A 114 0.26 8.47 1.59
N ALA A 115 -1.06 8.29 1.44
CA ALA A 115 -1.87 9.08 0.52
C ALA A 115 -1.85 10.57 0.88
N ILE A 116 -1.96 10.91 2.17
CA ILE A 116 -1.88 12.30 2.65
C ILE A 116 -0.50 12.89 2.35
N LEU A 117 0.59 12.17 2.61
CA LEU A 117 1.94 12.65 2.32
C LEU A 117 2.13 12.93 0.83
N ILE A 118 1.71 12.00 -0.05
CA ILE A 118 1.83 12.18 -1.50
C ILE A 118 0.95 13.35 -1.97
N LEU A 119 -0.28 13.47 -1.47
CA LEU A 119 -1.17 14.58 -1.82
C LEU A 119 -0.60 15.93 -1.37
N LEU A 120 -0.08 16.01 -0.14
CA LEU A 120 0.55 17.23 0.37
C LEU A 120 1.79 17.61 -0.44
N GLY A 121 2.61 16.63 -0.84
CA GLY A 121 3.76 16.86 -1.71
C GLY A 121 3.38 17.45 -3.07
N TYR A 122 2.19 17.13 -3.57
CA TYR A 122 1.66 17.71 -4.80
C TYR A 122 1.11 19.12 -4.62
N THR A 123 0.49 19.43 -3.47
CA THR A 123 -0.18 20.72 -3.24
C THR A 123 0.72 21.85 -2.73
N LEU A 124 1.87 21.51 -2.13
CA LEU A 124 2.86 22.47 -1.62
C LEU A 124 3.83 22.92 -2.71
#